data_AF-T1GXV7-F1
#
_entry.id   AF-T1GXV7-F1
#
_cell.length_a   1.000
_cell.length_b   1.000
_cell.length_c   1.000
_cell.angle_alpha   90.00
_cell.angle_beta   90.00
_cell.angle_gamma   90.00
#
_symmetry.space_group_name_H-M   'P 1'
#
loop_
_entity.id
_entity.type
_entity.pdbx_description
1 polymer ?
#
loop_
_entity_poly.entity_id
_entity_poly.type
_entity_poly.pdbx_seq_one_letter_code
_entity_poly.pdbx_strand_id
1 'polypeptide(L)'
;VRIKGKVVRCICILDHPIPNTKDALSTQIIIPQKQVGRKSDIYVSLVSSTHQVAAKGFFIAMVSTTVESENPEAEIKPGLDLLGPIAQKFVSVSDYYEPTDKGLESQIFISESYDATTHFETTCLDVLDIFKRATGEDFDFSKIKHEIGDEEQ
;
A
#
# COMPACT_ATOMS: atom_id res chain seq x y z
N VAL A 1 14.45 3.98 -16.11
CA VAL A 1 13.57 3.09 -15.32
C VAL A 1 13.13 1.91 -16.17
N ARG A 2 12.82 0.77 -15.55
CA ARG A 2 12.26 -0.42 -16.23
C ARG A 2 11.09 -0.97 -15.43
N ILE A 3 10.18 -1.70 -16.09
CA ILE A 3 9.05 -2.37 -15.44
C ILE A 3 9.60 -3.56 -14.63
N LYS A 4 9.29 -3.59 -13.33
CA LYS A 4 9.60 -4.67 -12.38
C LYS A 4 8.41 -5.60 -12.17
N GLY A 5 7.18 -5.08 -12.35
CA GLY A 5 5.95 -5.86 -12.28
C GLY A 5 4.71 -5.00 -12.51
N LYS A 6 3.54 -5.52 -12.15
CA LYS A 6 2.29 -4.76 -12.12
C LYS A 6 1.58 -4.98 -10.80
N VAL A 7 0.81 -3.99 -10.36
CA VAL A 7 -0.02 -4.04 -9.16
C VAL A 7 -1.46 -3.78 -9.55
N VAL A 8 -2.37 -4.62 -9.06
CA VAL A 8 -3.81 -4.36 -9.13
C VAL A 8 -4.26 -3.76 -7.81
N ARG A 9 -5.07 -2.70 -7.88
CA ARG A 9 -5.73 -2.06 -6.74
C ARG A 9 -7.22 -1.95 -7.02
N CYS A 10 -8.04 -2.35 -6.07
CA CYS A 10 -9.49 -2.19 -6.14
C CYS A 10 -9.97 -1.38 -4.94
N ILE A 11 -10.37 -0.14 -5.19
CA ILE A 11 -10.98 0.74 -4.19
C ILE A 11 -12.47 0.42 -4.16
N CYS A 12 -12.99 0.12 -2.97
CA CYS A 12 -14.37 -0.26 -2.72
C CYS A 12 -15.00 0.72 -1.72
N ILE A 13 -16.17 1.26 -2.07
CA ILE A 13 -17.00 2.03 -1.15
C ILE A 13 -17.98 1.06 -0.48
N LEU A 14 -17.99 1.06 0.85
CA LEU A 14 -18.91 0.28 1.69
C LEU A 14 -19.75 1.22 2.54
N ASP A 15 -20.96 0.80 2.89
CA ASP A 15 -21.86 1.48 3.84
C ASP A 15 -21.94 0.74 5.19
N HIS A 16 -20.98 -0.17 5.44
CA HIS A 16 -20.87 -0.98 6.65
C HIS A 16 -19.40 -1.32 6.94
N PRO A 17 -19.05 -1.67 8.20
CA PRO A 17 -17.72 -2.18 8.51
C PRO A 17 -17.50 -3.56 7.88
N ILE A 18 -16.24 -3.95 7.65
CA ILE A 18 -15.92 -5.28 7.13
C ILE A 18 -16.44 -6.36 8.12
N PRO A 19 -17.18 -7.39 7.64
CA PRO A 19 -17.62 -8.50 8.49
C PRO A 19 -16.48 -9.14 9.29
N ASN A 20 -16.79 -9.62 10.50
CA ASN A 20 -15.82 -10.29 11.40
C ASN A 20 -14.66 -9.41 11.90
N THR A 21 -14.77 -8.08 11.81
CA THR A 21 -13.76 -7.14 12.35
C THR A 21 -14.18 -6.48 13.68
N LYS A 22 -15.26 -6.95 14.31
CA LYS A 22 -15.86 -6.33 15.52
C LYS A 22 -16.25 -4.87 15.29
N ASP A 23 -16.87 -4.60 14.13
CA ASP A 23 -17.33 -3.27 13.70
C ASP A 23 -16.22 -2.21 13.68
N ALA A 24 -14.99 -2.62 13.34
CA ALA A 24 -13.85 -1.73 13.33
C ALA A 24 -14.00 -0.62 12.27
N LEU A 25 -13.68 0.62 12.68
CA LEU A 25 -13.76 1.81 11.81
C LEU A 25 -12.50 2.01 10.94
N SER A 26 -11.47 1.24 11.20
CA SER A 26 -10.31 1.02 10.33
C SER A 26 -9.71 -0.37 10.62
N THR A 27 -9.09 -0.97 9.62
CA THR A 27 -8.52 -2.32 9.76
C THR A 27 -7.52 -2.61 8.66
N GLN A 28 -6.55 -3.45 8.97
CA GLN A 28 -5.67 -4.09 8.00
C GLN A 28 -5.91 -5.60 8.03
N ILE A 29 -6.07 -6.22 6.87
CA ILE A 29 -6.14 -7.67 6.70
C ILE A 29 -5.05 -8.06 5.70
N ILE A 30 -4.29 -9.08 6.06
CA ILE A 30 -3.29 -9.69 5.18
C ILE A 30 -3.78 -11.09 4.88
N ILE A 31 -3.85 -11.44 3.60
CA ILE A 31 -4.13 -12.79 3.13
C ILE A 31 -2.82 -13.38 2.62
N PRO A 32 -2.16 -14.24 3.42
CA PRO A 32 -0.87 -14.79 3.03
C PRO A 32 -0.99 -15.63 1.77
N GLN A 33 -0.07 -15.45 0.83
CA GLN A 33 -0.03 -16.05 -0.50
C GLN A 33 -0.28 -17.57 -0.50
N LYS A 34 0.21 -18.29 0.52
CA LYS A 34 0.07 -19.74 0.65
C LYS A 34 -1.37 -20.18 0.96
N GLN A 35 -2.18 -19.33 1.57
CA GLN A 35 -3.59 -19.60 1.89
C GLN A 35 -4.48 -19.54 0.64
N VAL A 36 -4.02 -18.87 -0.42
CA VAL A 36 -4.77 -18.65 -1.66
C VAL A 36 -4.03 -19.16 -2.90
N GLY A 37 -2.97 -19.96 -2.72
CA GLY A 37 -2.22 -20.58 -3.83
C GLY A 37 -1.47 -19.60 -4.73
N ARG A 38 -1.02 -18.46 -4.20
CA ARG A 38 -0.33 -17.39 -4.92
C ARG A 38 1.16 -17.30 -4.59
N LYS A 39 1.89 -16.47 -5.35
CA LYS A 39 3.30 -16.12 -5.06
C LYS A 39 3.43 -14.78 -4.30
N SER A 40 2.35 -14.02 -4.22
CA SER A 40 2.28 -12.70 -3.60
C SER A 40 1.06 -12.62 -2.69
N ASP A 41 1.22 -11.96 -1.53
CA ASP A 41 0.14 -11.72 -0.58
C ASP A 41 -0.94 -10.79 -1.19
N ILE A 42 -2.14 -10.84 -0.62
CA ILE A 42 -3.21 -9.87 -0.89
C ILE A 42 -3.40 -9.03 0.37
N TYR A 43 -3.39 -7.72 0.20
CA TYR A 43 -3.57 -6.75 1.29
C TYR A 43 -4.94 -6.12 1.18
N VAL A 44 -5.61 -5.97 2.32
CA VAL A 44 -6.85 -5.20 2.45
C VAL A 44 -6.64 -4.15 3.52
N SER A 45 -6.85 -2.88 3.18
CA SER A 45 -6.97 -1.81 4.16
C SER A 45 -8.39 -1.25 4.16
N LEU A 46 -8.88 -0.88 5.34
CA LEU A 46 -10.15 -0.20 5.54
C LEU A 46 -9.90 1.06 6.35
N VAL A 47 -10.43 2.18 5.89
CA VAL A 47 -10.53 3.44 6.62
C VAL A 47 -11.92 4.03 6.42
N SER A 48 -12.32 4.95 7.29
CA SER A 48 -13.67 5.52 7.29
C SER A 48 -13.64 7.01 7.63
N SER A 49 -14.80 7.59 7.91
CA SER A 49 -14.93 8.98 8.35
C SER A 49 -14.09 9.34 9.58
N THR A 50 -13.67 8.37 10.41
CA THR A 50 -12.77 8.63 11.54
C THR A 50 -11.41 9.18 11.11
N HIS A 51 -11.00 8.92 9.87
CA HIS A 51 -9.76 9.42 9.26
C HIS A 51 -10.01 10.61 8.32
N GLN A 52 -11.24 11.16 8.31
CA GLN A 52 -11.64 12.28 7.43
C GLN A 52 -11.49 12.02 5.92
N VAL A 53 -11.56 10.74 5.50
CA VAL A 53 -11.43 10.34 4.09
C VAL A 53 -12.76 9.96 3.43
N ALA A 54 -13.84 9.82 4.20
CA ALA A 54 -15.15 9.42 3.72
C ALA A 54 -16.28 10.15 4.48
N ALA A 55 -17.45 10.25 3.85
CA ALA A 55 -18.64 10.75 4.53
C ALA A 55 -19.06 9.82 5.69
N LYS A 56 -19.76 10.37 6.69
CA LYS A 56 -20.23 9.58 7.85
C LYS A 56 -21.11 8.41 7.39
N GLY A 57 -20.83 7.22 7.91
CA GLY A 57 -21.53 5.98 7.55
C GLY A 57 -20.91 5.25 6.35
N PHE A 58 -19.93 5.84 5.67
CA PHE A 58 -19.20 5.21 4.57
C PHE A 58 -17.78 4.83 4.96
N PHE A 59 -17.29 3.79 4.30
CA PHE A 59 -15.95 3.24 4.45
C PHE A 59 -15.29 3.12 3.07
N ILE A 60 -13.98 3.28 3.06
CA ILE A 60 -13.13 3.05 1.89
C ILE A 60 -12.28 1.84 2.21
N ALA A 61 -12.55 0.73 1.53
CA ALA A 61 -11.70 -0.44 1.52
C ALA A 61 -10.82 -0.43 0.26
N MET A 62 -9.56 -0.84 0.38
CA MET A 62 -8.69 -1.05 -0.77
C MET A 62 -8.12 -2.46 -0.71
N VAL A 63 -8.31 -3.22 -1.79
CA VAL A 63 -7.70 -4.55 -1.98
C VAL A 63 -6.58 -4.46 -3.00
N SER A 64 -5.38 -4.94 -2.68
CA SER A 64 -4.23 -4.88 -3.58
C SER A 64 -3.37 -6.14 -3.56
N THR A 65 -2.78 -6.46 -4.71
CA THR A 65 -1.77 -7.53 -4.85
C THR A 65 -0.91 -7.29 -6.09
N THR A 66 0.25 -7.93 -6.15
CA THR A 66 1.08 -8.01 -7.36
C THR A 66 0.39 -8.91 -8.38
N VAL A 67 0.34 -8.49 -9.65
CA VAL A 67 -0.32 -9.24 -10.73
C VAL A 67 0.52 -10.46 -11.13
N GLU A 68 -0.12 -11.63 -11.18
CA GLU A 68 0.50 -12.91 -11.54
C GLU A 68 -0.11 -13.55 -12.82
N SER A 69 -1.20 -13.01 -13.33
CA SER A 69 -1.96 -13.56 -14.47
C SER A 69 -2.49 -12.48 -15.42
N GLU A 70 -3.14 -12.91 -16.51
CA GLU A 70 -3.81 -12.02 -17.47
C GLU A 70 -5.17 -11.49 -16.97
N ASN A 71 -5.66 -11.98 -15.81
CA ASN A 71 -6.92 -11.52 -15.21
C ASN A 71 -6.70 -10.98 -13.78
N PRO A 72 -6.16 -9.74 -13.64
CA PRO A 72 -5.78 -9.18 -12.34
C PRO A 72 -6.95 -9.04 -11.35
N GLU A 73 -8.16 -8.78 -11.85
CA GLU A 73 -9.33 -8.62 -10.98
C GLU A 73 -9.75 -9.94 -10.32
N ALA A 74 -9.56 -11.08 -11.00
CA ALA A 74 -9.83 -12.39 -10.41
C ALA A 74 -8.86 -12.71 -9.25
N GLU A 75 -7.64 -12.17 -9.28
CA GLU A 75 -6.60 -12.43 -8.29
C GLU A 75 -6.92 -11.81 -6.92
N ILE A 76 -7.65 -10.69 -6.90
CA ILE A 76 -8.06 -10.00 -5.68
C ILE A 76 -9.41 -10.47 -5.13
N LYS A 77 -10.08 -11.41 -5.82
CA LYS A 77 -11.37 -11.96 -5.39
C LYS A 77 -11.36 -12.44 -3.92
N PRO A 78 -10.33 -13.13 -3.41
CA PRO A 78 -10.29 -13.53 -2.00
C PRO A 78 -10.39 -12.36 -1.02
N GLY A 79 -9.81 -11.20 -1.35
CA GLY A 79 -9.93 -9.99 -0.54
C GLY A 79 -11.29 -9.31 -0.68
N LEU A 80 -11.85 -9.28 -1.90
CA LEU A 80 -13.18 -8.72 -2.16
C LEU A 80 -14.29 -9.51 -1.45
N ASP A 81 -14.17 -10.84 -1.41
CA ASP A 81 -15.14 -11.72 -0.75
C ASP A 81 -15.25 -11.45 0.76
N LEU A 82 -14.21 -10.90 1.39
CA LEU A 82 -14.23 -10.51 2.80
C LEU A 82 -15.02 -9.23 3.07
N LEU A 83 -15.22 -8.38 2.06
CA LEU A 83 -15.76 -7.03 2.25
C LEU A 83 -17.27 -7.00 2.49
N GLY A 84 -18.00 -8.07 2.19
CA GLY A 84 -19.47 -8.05 2.16
C GLY A 84 -20.03 -7.30 0.93
N PRO A 85 -21.28 -6.81 0.97
CA PRO A 85 -21.86 -6.00 -0.10
C PRO A 85 -21.03 -4.74 -0.42
N ILE A 86 -20.63 -4.59 -1.69
CA ILE A 86 -19.86 -3.43 -2.15
C ILE A 86 -20.80 -2.47 -2.88
N ALA A 87 -20.91 -1.22 -2.41
CA ALA A 87 -21.77 -0.21 -3.04
C ALA A 87 -21.21 0.26 -4.39
N GLN A 88 -19.89 0.42 -4.47
CA GLN A 88 -19.19 0.75 -5.71
C GLN A 88 -17.74 0.25 -5.67
N LYS A 89 -17.21 -0.19 -6.81
CA LYS A 89 -15.81 -0.60 -6.96
C LYS A 89 -15.11 0.14 -8.10
N PHE A 90 -13.83 0.43 -7.90
CA PHE A 90 -12.95 1.07 -8.87
C PHE A 90 -11.67 0.26 -8.96
N VAL A 91 -11.47 -0.44 -10.08
CA VAL A 91 -10.31 -1.30 -10.32
C VAL A 91 -9.30 -0.55 -11.17
N SER A 92 -8.03 -0.56 -10.75
CA SER A 92 -6.91 -0.04 -11.53
C SER A 92 -5.74 -1.02 -11.51
N VAL A 93 -5.04 -1.10 -12.63
CA VAL A 93 -3.79 -1.86 -12.75
C VAL A 93 -2.70 -0.87 -13.16
N SER A 94 -1.63 -0.83 -12.39
CA SER A 94 -0.50 0.07 -12.61
C SER A 94 0.78 -0.72 -12.78
N ASP A 95 1.62 -0.31 -13.74
CA ASP A 95 2.98 -0.80 -13.83
C ASP A 95 3.80 -0.30 -12.62
N TYR A 96 4.66 -1.18 -12.11
CA TYR A 96 5.58 -0.93 -11.00
C TYR A 96 7.00 -0.89 -11.57
N TYR A 97 7.68 0.25 -11.43
CA TYR A 97 8.98 0.52 -12.02
C TYR A 97 10.10 0.55 -10.99
N GLU A 98 11.31 0.23 -11.45
CA GLU A 98 12.56 0.39 -10.69
C GLU A 98 13.60 1.19 -11.50
N PRO A 99 14.54 1.89 -10.82
CA PRO A 99 15.64 2.57 -11.49
C PRO A 99 16.59 1.56 -12.17
N THR A 100 17.06 1.92 -13.37
CA THR A 100 18.09 1.15 -14.11
C THR A 100 19.50 1.68 -13.89
N ASP A 101 19.59 2.88 -13.31
CA ASP A 101 20.81 3.57 -12.94
C ASP A 101 20.71 3.93 -11.46
N LYS A 102 21.78 3.68 -10.70
CA LYS A 102 21.84 3.99 -9.27
C LYS A 102 22.05 5.48 -9.00
N GLY A 103 22.41 6.28 -10.00
CA GLY A 103 22.60 7.72 -9.85
C GLY A 103 24.00 8.13 -9.36
N LEU A 104 24.90 7.18 -9.11
CA LEU A 104 26.23 7.49 -8.54
C LEU A 104 27.10 8.32 -9.48
N GLU A 105 27.05 8.03 -10.79
CA GLU A 105 27.78 8.80 -11.81
C GLU A 105 26.91 9.90 -12.42
N SER A 106 25.66 9.58 -12.75
CA SER A 106 24.74 10.52 -13.41
C SER A 106 24.22 11.62 -12.49
N GLN A 107 24.29 11.42 -11.16
CA GLN A 107 23.72 12.30 -10.13
C GLN A 107 22.20 12.47 -10.27
N ILE A 108 21.52 11.47 -10.84
CA ILE A 108 20.07 11.40 -10.95
C ILE A 108 19.57 10.21 -10.11
N PHE A 109 18.95 10.50 -8.96
CA PHE A 109 18.48 9.49 -8.02
C PHE A 109 16.96 9.30 -8.15
N ILE A 110 16.56 8.21 -8.79
CA ILE A 110 15.15 7.87 -9.05
C ILE A 110 14.66 6.85 -8.01
N SER A 111 13.44 7.03 -7.52
CA SER A 111 12.78 6.10 -6.59
C SER A 111 12.17 4.89 -7.31
N GLU A 112 11.86 3.84 -6.55
CA GLU A 112 10.95 2.80 -7.01
C GLU A 112 9.50 3.32 -7.04
N SER A 113 8.63 2.65 -7.78
CA SER A 113 7.19 2.86 -7.67
C SER A 113 6.65 2.32 -6.33
N TYR A 114 5.40 2.63 -5.96
CA TYR A 114 4.79 1.99 -4.79
C TYR A 114 4.34 0.56 -5.10
N ASP A 115 4.75 -0.38 -4.27
CA ASP A 115 4.35 -1.79 -4.37
C ASP A 115 2.89 -2.02 -3.90
N ALA A 116 2.49 -3.29 -3.81
CA ALA A 116 1.13 -3.67 -3.44
C ALA A 116 0.83 -3.62 -1.93
N THR A 117 1.84 -3.40 -1.07
CA THR A 117 1.68 -3.45 0.38
C THR A 117 0.86 -2.26 0.89
N THR A 118 0.19 -2.45 2.04
CA THR A 118 -0.60 -1.40 2.71
C THR A 118 0.14 -0.74 3.87
N HIS A 119 1.44 -0.96 3.98
CA HIS A 119 2.33 -0.36 4.97
C HIS A 119 3.57 0.22 4.28
N PHE A 120 4.33 1.06 4.98
CA PHE A 120 5.39 1.86 4.38
C PHE A 120 6.80 1.27 4.47
N GLU A 121 6.96 0.01 4.86
CA GLU A 121 8.29 -0.54 5.14
C GLU A 121 9.20 -0.49 3.90
N THR A 122 8.75 -0.99 2.76
CA THR A 122 9.51 -0.98 1.50
C THR A 122 9.74 0.44 0.98
N THR A 123 8.78 1.34 1.18
CA THR A 123 8.93 2.76 0.86
C THR A 123 10.03 3.41 1.71
N CYS A 124 10.04 3.16 3.02
CA CYS A 124 11.07 3.68 3.92
C CYS A 124 12.46 3.14 3.53
N LEU A 125 12.56 1.87 3.16
CA LEU A 125 13.81 1.28 2.67
C LEU A 125 14.31 1.97 1.40
N ASP A 126 13.42 2.28 0.44
CA ASP A 126 13.79 3.02 -0.77
C ASP A 126 14.23 4.46 -0.45
N VAL A 127 13.56 5.15 0.47
CA VAL A 127 13.99 6.48 0.93
C VAL A 127 15.40 6.45 1.53
N LEU A 128 15.69 5.46 2.38
CA LEU A 128 17.02 5.31 2.99
C LEU A 128 18.09 4.96 1.95
N ASP A 129 17.76 4.11 0.97
CA ASP A 129 18.66 3.76 -0.12
C ASP A 129 18.97 4.98 -1.02
N ILE A 130 17.95 5.75 -1.40
CA ILE A 130 18.12 7.00 -2.16
C ILE A 130 19.00 7.98 -1.38
N PHE A 131 18.72 8.19 -0.09
CA PHE A 131 19.53 9.05 0.77
C PHE A 131 20.99 8.64 0.73
N LYS A 132 21.28 7.35 0.98
CA LYS A 132 22.64 6.82 0.99
C LYS A 132 23.35 7.00 -0.35
N ARG A 133 22.66 6.76 -1.47
CA ARG A 133 23.25 6.95 -2.81
C ARG A 133 23.54 8.42 -3.11
N ALA A 134 22.69 9.33 -2.65
CA ALA A 134 22.82 10.76 -2.90
C ALA A 134 23.87 11.44 -2.01
N THR A 135 23.97 11.04 -0.74
CA THR A 135 24.84 11.69 0.26
C THR A 135 26.17 10.97 0.44
N GLY A 136 26.22 9.67 0.14
CA GLY A 136 27.38 8.82 0.41
C GLY A 136 27.49 8.32 1.86
N GLU A 137 26.52 8.65 2.73
CA GLU A 137 26.50 8.25 4.14
C GLU A 137 25.19 7.52 4.52
N ASP A 138 25.26 6.65 5.53
CA ASP A 138 24.05 6.05 6.11
C ASP A 138 23.23 7.10 6.85
N PHE A 139 21.90 7.00 6.77
CA PHE A 139 21.01 7.93 7.45
C PHE A 139 21.11 7.78 8.98
N ASP A 140 21.48 8.86 9.65
CA ASP A 140 21.60 8.90 11.11
C ASP A 140 20.31 9.41 11.76
N PHE A 141 19.50 8.47 12.27
CA PHE A 141 18.24 8.77 12.94
C PHE A 141 18.39 9.63 14.20
N SER A 142 19.58 9.67 14.82
CA SER A 142 19.81 10.51 16.01
C SER A 142 19.79 12.01 15.69
N LYS A 143 19.96 12.39 14.42
CA LYS A 143 19.90 13.78 13.95
C LYS A 143 18.46 14.30 13.82
N ILE A 144 17.45 13.42 13.92
CA ILE A 144 16.05 13.84 13.92
C ILE A 144 15.76 14.53 15.25
N LYS A 145 15.71 15.86 15.23
CA LYS A 145 15.22 16.66 16.36
C LYS A 145 13.70 16.54 16.40
N HIS A 146 13.19 15.85 17.41
CA HIS A 146 11.77 15.84 17.72
C HIS A 146 11.37 17.25 18.20
N GLU A 147 10.81 18.09 17.32
CA GLU A 147 9.92 19.17 17.76
C GLU A 147 8.55 18.55 18.01
N ILE A 148 8.43 17.76 19.09
CA ILE A 148 7.11 17.45 19.65
C ILE A 148 6.68 18.73 20.32
N GLY A 149 5.81 19.49 19.65
CA GLY A 149 5.05 20.52 20.34
C GLY A 149 4.32 19.86 21.51
N ASP A 150 4.45 20.47 22.68
CA ASP A 150 3.68 20.12 23.86
C ASP A 150 2.18 20.15 23.53
N GLU A 151 1.59 19.03 23.13
CA GLU A 151 0.15 18.86 23.12
C GLU A 151 -0.24 18.15 24.42
N GLU A 152 -0.34 18.96 25.48
CA GLU A 152 -1.31 18.71 26.55
C GLU A 152 -2.71 18.68 25.94
N GLN A 153 -3.35 17.50 25.89
CA GLN A 153 -4.79 17.34 26.14
C GLN A 153 -5.19 15.89 26.42
#